data_AF-A0A9Q5P2I3-F1
#
_entry.id   AF-A0A9Q5P2I3-F1
#
_cell.length_a   1.000
_cell.length_b   1.000
_cell.length_c   1.000
_cell.angle_alpha   90.00
_cell.angle_beta   90.00
_cell.angle_gamma   90.00
#
_symmetry.space_group_name_H-M   'P 1'
#
loop_
_entity.id
_entity.type
_entity.pdbx_description
1 polymer ?
#
loop_
_entity_poly.entity_id
_entity_poly.type
_entity_poly.pdbx_seq_one_letter_code
_entity_poly.pdbx_strand_id
1 'polypeptide(L)'
;MEKNIILVPHTYRKSIHIELQDANLMLLFDGFKNKNNNEDPYIFSDSFLYSFCHAATSMSKNVLLDNVRPIYIFMTKDEDNHYMIDTVIESETIIEWPLKGDRSKEQLKRFFAENLGGEIDIDDVIDHHLPGISEEKNDLTEHCNITLRTCIGNKEGSYLPLIKYGEKYKSFTFNKEYSQKIQNLFKTDKNAGNYVVKKSTPRICDDSNKMKDYDDVIQYIESEVLNNDNIYKVDATKIKGLYSELKSKRGKKGPIELKINKSLNEL
;
A
#
# COMPACT_ATOMS: atom_id res chain seq x y z
N MET A 1 15.31 1.83 18.56
CA MET A 1 14.28 0.78 18.60
C MET A 1 14.31 0.13 17.22
N GLU A 2 14.45 -1.19 17.12
CA GLU A 2 14.53 -1.89 15.83
C GLU A 2 13.18 -1.73 15.10
N LYS A 3 13.19 -1.20 13.86
CA LYS A 3 11.96 -1.02 13.08
C LYS A 3 11.54 -2.37 12.48
N ASN A 4 10.28 -2.76 12.63
CA ASN A 4 9.74 -3.97 12.00
C ASN A 4 9.29 -3.66 10.57
N ILE A 5 10.23 -3.68 9.62
CA ILE A 5 9.95 -3.32 8.21
C ILE A 5 9.55 -4.56 7.40
N ILE A 6 8.41 -4.46 6.73
CA ILE A 6 7.81 -5.51 5.91
C ILE A 6 7.75 -5.04 4.46
N LEU A 7 8.44 -5.75 3.57
CA LEU A 7 8.43 -5.47 2.14
C LEU A 7 7.26 -6.23 1.49
N VAL A 8 6.39 -5.49 0.81
CA VAL A 8 5.18 -6.03 0.19
C VAL A 8 5.26 -5.84 -1.32
N PRO A 9 5.35 -6.93 -2.10
CA PRO A 9 5.34 -6.82 -3.55
C PRO A 9 3.94 -6.52 -4.06
N HIS A 10 3.85 -5.61 -5.02
CA HIS A 10 2.66 -5.26 -5.75
C HIS A 10 2.81 -5.57 -7.23
N THR A 11 1.67 -5.82 -7.87
CA THR A 11 1.59 -5.86 -9.32
C THR A 11 1.71 -4.45 -9.90
N TYR A 12 1.83 -4.36 -11.23
CA TYR A 12 1.93 -3.10 -11.94
C TYR A 12 0.88 -2.07 -11.50
N ARG A 13 1.35 -0.85 -11.20
CA ARG A 13 0.53 0.30 -10.78
C ARG A 13 0.21 1.21 -11.96
N LYS A 14 -1.00 1.78 -11.97
CA LYS A 14 -1.32 2.90 -12.86
C LYS A 14 -0.74 4.19 -12.31
N SER A 15 -0.46 5.14 -13.19
CA SER A 15 -0.03 6.48 -12.81
C SER A 15 -1.17 7.52 -12.88
N ILE A 16 -1.18 8.43 -11.90
CA ILE A 16 -1.97 9.67 -11.88
C ILE A 16 -0.99 10.82 -12.06
N HIS A 17 -1.23 11.68 -13.03
CA HIS A 17 -0.43 12.86 -13.29
C HIS A 17 -1.21 14.07 -12.79
N ILE A 18 -0.69 14.74 -11.77
CA ILE A 18 -1.31 15.91 -11.15
C ILE A 18 -0.46 17.13 -11.50
N GLU A 19 -1.00 17.99 -12.36
CA GLU A 19 -0.43 19.31 -12.68
C GLU A 19 -0.86 20.31 -11.60
N LEU A 20 0.12 20.82 -10.85
CA LEU A 20 -0.01 21.91 -9.89
C LEU A 20 0.52 23.22 -10.50
N GLN A 21 0.36 24.33 -9.79
CA GLN A 21 0.86 25.63 -10.26
C GLN A 21 2.39 25.67 -10.47
N ASP A 22 3.12 24.96 -9.60
CA ASP A 22 4.59 25.01 -9.49
C ASP A 22 5.27 23.63 -9.54
N ALA A 23 4.50 22.56 -9.73
CA ALA A 23 5.01 21.20 -9.73
C ALA A 23 4.11 20.23 -10.51
N ASN A 24 4.66 19.08 -10.89
CA ASN A 24 3.89 17.95 -11.43
C ASN A 24 4.12 16.71 -10.58
N LEU A 25 3.06 16.09 -10.06
CA LEU A 25 3.14 14.87 -9.27
C LEU A 25 2.76 13.65 -10.11
N MET A 26 3.54 12.58 -10.00
CA MET A 26 3.23 11.27 -10.56
C MET A 26 2.91 10.27 -9.44
N LEU A 27 1.60 10.16 -9.19
CA LEU A 27 0.85 9.23 -8.35
C LEU A 27 0.98 7.77 -8.77
N LEU A 28 1.47 6.82 -7.98
CA LEU A 28 1.22 5.39 -8.27
C LEU A 28 0.05 4.88 -7.44
N PHE A 29 -0.87 4.15 -8.08
CA PHE A 29 -1.99 3.48 -7.42
C PHE A 29 -2.50 2.29 -8.25
N ASP A 30 -3.42 1.49 -7.72
CA ASP A 30 -3.91 0.28 -8.41
C ASP A 30 -4.69 0.57 -9.70
N GLY A 31 -5.23 1.78 -9.83
CA GLY A 31 -6.16 2.09 -10.89
C GLY A 31 -7.62 1.78 -10.55
N PHE A 32 -8.52 2.29 -11.38
CA PHE A 32 -9.92 1.87 -11.34
C PHE A 32 -10.08 0.53 -12.07
N LYS A 33 -10.41 -0.52 -11.32
CA LYS A 33 -10.77 -1.82 -11.89
C LYS A 33 -12.27 -1.85 -12.21
N ASN A 34 -12.62 -2.51 -13.32
CA ASN A 34 -13.99 -2.49 -13.82
C ASN A 34 -14.95 -3.47 -13.12
N LYS A 35 -14.41 -4.57 -12.58
CA LYS A 35 -15.17 -5.68 -11.98
C LYS A 35 -14.45 -6.40 -10.83
N ASN A 36 -13.14 -6.17 -10.65
CA ASN A 36 -12.35 -6.83 -9.63
C ASN A 36 -12.03 -5.79 -8.59
N ASN A 37 -12.52 -5.99 -7.37
CA ASN A 37 -12.18 -5.10 -6.30
C ASN A 37 -10.76 -5.42 -5.81
N ASN A 38 -10.15 -4.42 -5.18
CA ASN A 38 -8.74 -4.42 -4.90
C ASN A 38 -8.46 -4.76 -3.44
N GLU A 39 -7.24 -5.17 -3.12
CA GLU A 39 -6.77 -5.31 -1.74
C GLU A 39 -5.59 -4.41 -1.43
N ASP A 40 -5.13 -3.59 -2.37
CA ASP A 40 -4.00 -2.68 -2.17
C ASP A 40 -4.34 -1.54 -1.20
N PRO A 41 -3.33 -0.78 -0.74
CA PRO A 41 -3.59 0.40 0.06
C PRO A 41 -4.68 1.30 -0.52
N TYR A 42 -5.74 1.52 0.26
CA TYR A 42 -6.68 2.60 0.04
C TYR A 42 -6.04 3.89 0.50
N ILE A 43 -5.72 4.74 -0.47
CA ILE A 43 -4.96 5.98 -0.26
C ILE A 43 -5.84 7.23 -0.30
N PHE A 44 -7.13 7.07 -0.59
CA PHE A 44 -8.07 8.18 -0.81
C PHE A 44 -9.04 8.42 0.36
N SER A 45 -8.69 7.97 1.56
CA SER A 45 -9.42 8.20 2.81
C SER A 45 -8.64 9.13 3.75
N ASP A 46 -9.15 9.38 4.95
CA ASP A 46 -8.47 10.20 5.96
C ASP A 46 -7.21 9.57 6.56
N SER A 47 -7.08 8.25 6.44
CA SER A 47 -5.88 7.48 6.74
C SER A 47 -5.67 6.44 5.64
N PHE A 48 -4.44 5.95 5.46
CA PHE A 48 -4.22 4.82 4.56
C PHE A 48 -4.75 3.52 5.18
N LEU A 49 -5.47 2.73 4.38
CA LEU A 49 -6.04 1.45 4.81
C LEU A 49 -5.49 0.34 3.94
N TYR A 50 -5.13 -0.82 4.49
CA TYR A 50 -4.71 -1.96 3.69
C TYR A 50 -5.31 -3.25 4.24
N SER A 51 -6.00 -4.01 3.39
CA SER A 51 -6.71 -5.24 3.76
C SER A 51 -5.89 -6.46 3.37
N PHE A 52 -5.46 -7.25 4.35
CA PHE A 52 -4.46 -8.30 4.17
C PHE A 52 -5.13 -9.64 3.88
N CYS A 53 -5.34 -10.00 2.61
CA CYS A 53 -5.60 -11.41 2.28
C CYS A 53 -4.32 -12.15 1.86
N HIS A 54 -3.47 -11.55 1.03
CA HIS A 54 -2.25 -12.19 0.49
C HIS A 54 -1.09 -12.22 1.49
N ALA A 55 -1.22 -11.46 2.57
CA ALA A 55 -0.22 -11.25 3.61
C ALA A 55 -0.69 -11.72 5.00
N ALA A 56 -1.74 -12.56 5.05
CA ALA A 56 -2.33 -13.05 6.29
C ALA A 56 -1.32 -13.77 7.21
N THR A 57 -0.31 -14.45 6.65
CA THR A 57 0.81 -15.07 7.40
C THR A 57 1.79 -14.04 7.95
N SER A 58 1.95 -12.89 7.30
CA SER A 58 2.78 -11.77 7.76
C SER A 58 2.15 -11.00 8.91
N MET A 59 0.93 -11.34 9.33
CA MET A 59 0.21 -10.76 10.47
C MET A 59 -0.51 -11.83 11.32
N SER A 60 -0.01 -13.06 11.40
CA SER A 60 -0.47 -13.96 12.46
C SER A 60 -0.20 -13.30 13.82
N LYS A 61 -0.98 -13.65 14.87
CA LYS A 61 -0.92 -13.05 16.22
C LYS A 61 0.50 -12.77 16.75
N ASN A 62 1.50 -13.50 16.25
CA ASN A 62 2.91 -13.36 16.58
C ASN A 62 3.63 -12.10 16.04
N VAL A 63 2.99 -11.25 15.21
CA VAL A 63 3.61 -10.02 14.66
C VAL A 63 3.29 -8.77 15.48
N LEU A 64 2.24 -8.84 16.29
CA LEU A 64 1.81 -7.78 17.22
C LEU A 64 2.36 -7.99 18.65
N LEU A 65 3.16 -9.04 18.88
CA LEU A 65 3.61 -9.42 20.22
C LEU A 65 4.71 -8.51 20.78
N ASP A 66 5.37 -7.74 19.93
CA ASP A 66 6.40 -6.80 20.35
C ASP A 66 5.85 -5.38 20.15
N ASN A 67 6.12 -4.46 21.09
CA ASN A 67 5.70 -3.05 21.06
C ASN A 67 6.31 -2.24 19.88
N VAL A 68 6.51 -2.87 18.72
CA VAL A 68 7.10 -2.34 17.50
C VAL A 68 6.02 -2.35 16.43
N ARG A 69 5.53 -1.14 16.09
CA ARG A 69 4.58 -0.94 15.00
C ARG A 69 5.24 -1.34 13.67
N PRO A 70 4.67 -2.29 12.90
CA PRO A 70 5.21 -2.61 11.59
C PRO A 70 5.12 -1.44 10.61
N ILE A 71 6.14 -1.32 9.77
CA ILE A 71 6.16 -0.40 8.63
C ILE A 71 6.10 -1.25 7.36
N TYR A 72 5.01 -1.10 6.61
CA TYR A 72 4.82 -1.77 5.33
C TYR A 72 5.36 -0.89 4.21
N ILE A 73 6.30 -1.44 3.44
CA ILE A 73 6.88 -0.79 2.27
C ILE A 73 6.36 -1.52 1.04
N PHE A 74 5.47 -0.85 0.32
CA PHE A 74 4.80 -1.38 -0.85
C PHE A 74 5.58 -1.07 -2.10
N MET A 75 5.88 -2.11 -2.87
CA MET A 75 6.83 -2.03 -3.97
C MET A 75 6.26 -2.61 -5.26
N THR A 76 6.32 -1.84 -6.34
CA THR A 76 5.98 -2.28 -7.70
C THR A 76 7.20 -2.18 -8.61
N LYS A 77 7.13 -2.77 -9.80
CA LYS A 77 8.11 -2.54 -10.86
C LYS A 77 7.66 -1.49 -11.87
N ASP A 78 8.63 -0.80 -12.45
CA ASP A 78 8.46 -0.06 -13.71
C ASP A 78 8.68 -0.98 -14.93
N GLU A 79 8.60 -0.39 -16.13
CA GLU A 79 8.79 -1.09 -17.40
C GLU A 79 10.22 -1.61 -17.60
N ASP A 80 11.20 -0.94 -16.97
CA ASP A 80 12.63 -1.29 -17.02
C ASP A 80 13.03 -2.29 -15.92
N ASN A 81 12.06 -2.84 -15.18
CA ASN A 81 12.25 -3.74 -14.03
C ASN A 81 12.97 -3.13 -12.83
N HIS A 82 13.00 -1.82 -12.69
CA HIS A 82 13.38 -1.18 -11.44
C HIS A 82 12.22 -1.26 -10.45
N TYR A 83 12.52 -1.58 -9.20
CA TYR A 83 11.53 -1.47 -8.15
C TYR A 83 11.31 0.00 -7.79
N MET A 84 10.07 0.33 -7.46
CA MET A 84 9.64 1.63 -6.97
C MET A 84 8.85 1.43 -5.68
N ILE A 85 8.99 2.34 -4.71
CA ILE A 85 8.11 2.38 -3.54
C ILE A 85 6.86 3.18 -3.92
N ASP A 86 5.71 2.51 -3.96
CA ASP A 86 4.45 3.19 -4.23
C ASP A 86 3.83 3.79 -2.95
N THR A 87 3.92 3.07 -1.84
CA THR A 87 3.26 3.45 -0.58
C THR A 87 4.12 3.02 0.61
N VAL A 88 4.15 3.85 1.65
CA VAL A 88 4.65 3.53 2.98
C VAL A 88 3.46 3.59 3.93
N ILE A 89 3.24 2.53 4.72
CA ILE A 89 2.25 2.53 5.81
C ILE A 89 2.95 2.17 7.11
N GLU A 90 3.06 3.13 8.01
CA GLU A 90 3.38 2.84 9.41
C GLU A 90 2.09 2.48 10.13
N SER A 91 1.98 1.26 10.67
CA SER A 91 0.73 0.81 11.28
C SER A 91 0.41 1.58 12.55
N GLU A 92 -0.78 2.14 12.64
CA GLU A 92 -1.33 2.67 13.88
C GLU A 92 -2.15 1.62 14.61
N THR A 93 -3.04 0.96 13.89
CA THR A 93 -3.96 -0.05 14.42
C THR A 93 -4.18 -1.15 13.39
N ILE A 94 -4.34 -2.39 13.85
CA ILE A 94 -4.71 -3.52 13.00
C ILE A 94 -6.01 -4.11 13.56
N ILE A 95 -7.06 -4.10 12.76
CA ILE A 95 -8.38 -4.61 13.14
C ILE A 95 -8.64 -5.97 12.47
N GLU A 96 -9.19 -6.90 13.23
CA GLU A 96 -9.58 -8.22 12.73
C GLU A 96 -11.04 -8.21 12.31
N TRP A 97 -11.30 -8.67 11.10
CA TRP A 97 -12.62 -8.68 10.49
C TRP A 97 -13.55 -9.70 11.16
N PRO A 98 -14.87 -9.58 10.94
CA PRO A 98 -15.80 -10.68 11.18
C PRO A 98 -15.33 -11.99 10.54
N LEU A 99 -15.72 -13.12 11.13
CA LEU A 99 -15.36 -14.43 10.63
C LEU A 99 -15.97 -14.69 9.25
N LYS A 100 -15.37 -15.64 8.54
CA LYS A 100 -15.91 -16.17 7.29
C LYS A 100 -17.37 -16.61 7.48
N GLY A 101 -18.27 -16.15 6.62
CA GLY A 101 -19.71 -16.35 6.65
C GLY A 101 -20.50 -15.21 7.31
N ASP A 102 -19.83 -14.28 8.00
CA ASP A 102 -20.45 -13.15 8.73
C ASP A 102 -19.99 -11.78 8.20
N ARG A 103 -19.83 -11.68 6.87
CA ARG A 103 -19.32 -10.48 6.17
C ARG A 103 -20.33 -9.98 5.13
N SER A 104 -21.61 -9.91 5.51
CA SER A 104 -22.59 -9.15 4.74
C SER A 104 -22.21 -7.66 4.67
N LYS A 105 -22.76 -6.94 3.67
CA LYS A 105 -22.47 -5.51 3.49
C LYS A 105 -22.82 -4.71 4.75
N GLU A 106 -23.97 -4.99 5.37
CA GLU A 106 -24.44 -4.34 6.59
C GLU A 106 -23.56 -4.66 7.81
N GLN A 107 -23.10 -5.90 7.94
CA GLN A 107 -22.16 -6.28 9.00
C GLN A 107 -20.83 -5.55 8.85
N LEU A 108 -20.26 -5.52 7.64
CA LEU A 108 -19.01 -4.81 7.37
C LEU A 108 -19.17 -3.30 7.59
N LYS A 109 -20.28 -2.69 7.17
CA LYS A 109 -20.57 -1.28 7.45
C LYS A 109 -20.52 -0.96 8.94
N ARG A 110 -21.23 -1.75 9.77
CA ARG A 110 -21.22 -1.57 11.22
C ARG A 110 -19.83 -1.79 11.80
N PHE A 111 -19.16 -2.87 11.40
CA PHE A 111 -17.81 -3.19 11.85
C PHE A 111 -16.82 -2.05 11.56
N PHE A 112 -16.77 -1.55 10.33
CA PHE A 112 -15.89 -0.44 9.98
C PHE A 112 -16.31 0.87 10.63
N ALA A 113 -17.61 1.15 10.83
CA ALA A 113 -18.06 2.32 11.59
C ALA A 113 -17.55 2.32 13.03
N GLU A 114 -17.63 1.17 13.70
CA GLU A 114 -17.18 1.01 15.08
C GLU A 114 -15.66 1.10 15.21
N ASN A 115 -14.90 0.68 14.19
CA ASN A 115 -13.44 0.57 14.26
C ASN A 115 -12.67 1.72 13.59
N LEU A 116 -13.23 2.35 12.55
CA LEU A 116 -12.60 3.44 11.79
C LEU A 116 -13.13 4.83 12.16
N GLY A 117 -14.25 4.90 12.89
CA GLY A 117 -14.90 6.15 13.26
C GLY A 117 -15.64 6.83 12.09
N GLY A 118 -16.26 7.98 12.36
CA GLY A 118 -17.10 8.70 11.40
C GLY A 118 -16.34 9.59 10.40
N GLU A 119 -15.01 9.65 10.47
CA GLU A 119 -14.16 10.44 9.56
C GLU A 119 -13.92 9.73 8.22
N ILE A 120 -14.07 8.40 8.17
CA ILE A 120 -13.85 7.61 6.96
C ILE A 120 -15.20 7.34 6.27
N ASP A 121 -15.25 7.59 4.96
CA ASP A 121 -16.38 7.20 4.12
C ASP A 121 -16.38 5.66 3.97
N ILE A 122 -17.10 4.99 4.86
CA ILE A 122 -17.15 3.52 4.92
C ILE A 122 -17.80 2.93 3.67
N ASP A 123 -18.75 3.63 3.07
CA ASP A 123 -19.40 3.17 1.86
C ASP A 123 -18.40 3.16 0.70
N ASP A 124 -17.60 4.22 0.60
CA ASP A 124 -16.51 4.33 -0.36
C ASP A 124 -15.43 3.25 -0.14
N VAL A 125 -15.03 2.98 1.11
CA VAL A 125 -14.13 1.86 1.45
C VAL A 125 -14.72 0.52 1.03
N ILE A 126 -15.97 0.22 1.39
CA ILE A 126 -16.59 -1.07 1.06
C ILE A 126 -16.73 -1.25 -0.45
N ASP A 127 -17.15 -0.20 -1.16
CA ASP A 127 -17.44 -0.28 -2.59
C ASP A 127 -16.15 -0.33 -3.44
N HIS A 128 -15.00 0.10 -2.91
CA HIS A 128 -13.78 0.31 -3.71
C HIS A 128 -12.48 -0.29 -3.17
N HIS A 129 -12.39 -0.54 -1.86
CA HIS A 129 -11.20 -1.11 -1.21
C HIS A 129 -11.34 -2.60 -0.84
N LEU A 130 -12.55 -3.15 -0.81
CA LEU A 130 -12.75 -4.54 -0.38
C LEU A 130 -13.13 -5.44 -1.56
N PRO A 131 -12.70 -6.72 -1.60
CA PRO A 131 -13.24 -7.72 -2.53
C PRO A 131 -14.78 -7.66 -2.61
N GLY A 132 -15.35 -8.05 -3.75
CA GLY A 132 -16.80 -8.02 -3.94
C GLY A 132 -17.52 -8.77 -2.82
N ILE A 133 -18.72 -8.34 -2.42
CA ILE A 133 -19.50 -9.00 -1.37
C ILE A 133 -20.66 -9.75 -2.01
N SER A 134 -20.80 -11.03 -1.68
CA SER A 134 -21.91 -11.89 -2.08
C SER A 134 -22.97 -11.88 -0.99
N GLU A 135 -24.15 -11.32 -1.29
CA GLU A 135 -25.30 -11.33 -0.36
C GLU A 135 -25.80 -12.76 -0.08
N GLU A 136 -25.77 -13.65 -1.08
CA GLU A 136 -26.17 -15.06 -0.91
C GLU A 136 -25.26 -15.79 0.10
N LYS A 137 -23.96 -15.52 0.07
CA LYS A 137 -22.96 -16.18 0.92
C LYS A 137 -22.66 -15.43 2.20
N ASN A 138 -23.17 -14.21 2.36
CA ASN A 138 -22.76 -13.26 3.39
C ASN A 138 -21.23 -13.15 3.53
N ASP A 139 -20.50 -13.14 2.40
CA ASP A 139 -19.03 -13.11 2.41
C ASP A 139 -18.42 -12.51 1.15
N LEU A 140 -17.12 -12.31 1.17
CA LEU A 140 -16.31 -11.88 0.04
C LEU A 140 -16.36 -12.90 -1.11
N THR A 141 -16.49 -12.41 -2.34
CA THR A 141 -16.50 -13.20 -3.57
C THR A 141 -15.12 -13.77 -3.88
N GLU A 142 -14.07 -13.11 -3.41
CA GLU A 142 -12.68 -13.47 -3.57
C GLU A 142 -11.97 -13.34 -2.23
N HIS A 143 -10.83 -14.01 -2.08
CA HIS A 143 -9.96 -13.79 -0.91
C HIS A 143 -10.62 -14.03 0.47
N CYS A 144 -11.64 -14.90 0.45
CA CYS A 144 -12.49 -15.29 1.58
C CYS A 144 -11.76 -16.25 2.55
N ASN A 145 -10.73 -15.73 3.21
CA ASN A 145 -9.99 -16.42 4.26
C ASN A 145 -10.81 -16.49 5.56
N ILE A 146 -10.51 -17.46 6.41
CA ILE A 146 -11.16 -17.63 7.73
C ILE A 146 -11.00 -16.35 8.56
N THR A 147 -9.79 -15.81 8.59
CA THR A 147 -9.45 -14.56 9.27
C THR A 147 -8.92 -13.55 8.26
N LEU A 148 -9.38 -12.31 8.37
CA LEU A 148 -8.91 -11.16 7.60
C LEU A 148 -8.61 -10.01 8.54
N ARG A 149 -7.70 -9.13 8.13
CA ARG A 149 -7.28 -7.96 8.92
C ARG A 149 -7.13 -6.74 8.03
N THR A 150 -7.41 -5.57 8.58
CA THR A 150 -7.07 -4.29 7.95
C THR A 150 -6.08 -3.55 8.83
N CYS A 151 -4.97 -3.10 8.24
CA CYS A 151 -4.09 -2.12 8.87
C CYS A 151 -4.61 -0.71 8.57
N ILE A 152 -4.67 0.10 9.61
CA ILE A 152 -4.91 1.53 9.58
C ILE A 152 -3.55 2.19 9.75
N GLY A 153 -3.13 2.95 8.76
CA GLY A 153 -1.88 3.70 8.77
C GLY A 153 -1.95 4.92 9.66
N ASN A 154 -0.87 5.17 10.39
CA ASN A 154 -0.67 6.40 11.13
C ASN A 154 -0.62 7.59 10.15
N LYS A 155 -1.33 8.68 10.47
CA LYS A 155 -1.45 9.87 9.61
C LYS A 155 -0.12 10.56 9.32
N GLU A 156 0.84 10.52 10.25
CA GLU A 156 2.16 11.16 10.09
C GLU A 156 3.20 10.21 9.46
N GLY A 157 3.09 8.91 9.76
CA GLY A 157 4.02 7.87 9.32
C GLY A 157 3.67 7.19 7.99
N SER A 158 2.47 7.41 7.44
CA SER A 158 2.00 6.78 6.20
C SER A 158 1.90 7.77 5.06
N TYR A 159 2.56 7.48 3.94
CA TYR A 159 2.70 8.41 2.82
C TYR A 159 3.09 7.73 1.50
N LEU A 160 2.88 8.42 0.38
CA LEU A 160 3.47 8.08 -0.91
C LEU A 160 4.82 8.81 -1.04
N PRO A 161 5.96 8.10 -1.13
CA PRO A 161 7.27 8.74 -1.20
C PRO A 161 7.58 9.21 -2.62
N LEU A 162 7.74 10.52 -2.81
CA LEU A 162 8.15 11.09 -4.09
C LEU A 162 9.54 11.74 -4.01
N ILE A 163 10.29 11.60 -5.10
CA ILE A 163 11.58 12.23 -5.32
C ILE A 163 11.46 13.24 -6.48
N LYS A 164 12.16 14.37 -6.32
CA LYS A 164 12.15 15.48 -7.28
C LYS A 164 13.12 15.23 -8.45
N TYR A 165 12.64 15.46 -9.66
CA TYR A 165 13.39 15.47 -10.92
C TYR A 165 12.99 16.71 -11.73
N GLY A 166 13.74 17.81 -11.55
CA GLY A 166 13.35 19.11 -12.10
C GLY A 166 12.03 19.58 -11.49
N GLU A 167 11.03 19.86 -12.32
CA GLU A 167 9.67 20.25 -11.91
C GLU A 167 8.73 19.06 -11.67
N LYS A 168 9.22 17.83 -11.83
CA LYS A 168 8.43 16.60 -11.70
C LYS A 168 8.77 15.86 -10.42
N TYR A 169 7.78 15.32 -9.75
CA TYR A 169 7.91 14.45 -8.59
C TYR A 169 7.35 13.08 -8.95
N LYS A 170 8.10 12.01 -8.68
CA LYS A 170 7.67 10.63 -8.95
C LYS A 170 8.06 9.71 -7.82
N SER A 171 7.43 8.53 -7.75
CA SER A 171 7.76 7.50 -6.77
C SER A 171 9.26 7.21 -6.72
N PHE A 172 9.76 7.03 -5.49
CA PHE A 172 11.15 6.64 -5.26
C PHE A 172 11.47 5.36 -6.04
N THR A 173 12.48 5.41 -6.91
CA THR A 173 12.89 4.31 -7.79
C THR A 173 14.26 3.82 -7.37
N PHE A 174 14.40 2.52 -7.11
CA PHE A 174 15.68 1.91 -6.80
C PHE A 174 16.55 1.80 -8.04
N ASN A 175 17.87 1.87 -7.86
CA ASN A 175 18.80 1.52 -8.92
C ASN A 175 18.72 0.02 -9.27
N LYS A 176 19.42 -0.37 -10.35
CA LYS A 176 19.43 -1.76 -10.84
C LYS A 176 19.96 -2.77 -9.82
N GLU A 177 20.96 -2.40 -9.01
CA GLU A 177 21.55 -3.29 -8.00
C GLU A 177 20.52 -3.63 -6.90
N TYR A 178 19.94 -2.61 -6.27
CA TYR A 178 18.92 -2.82 -5.23
C TYR A 178 17.66 -3.48 -5.78
N SER A 179 17.27 -3.14 -7.02
CA SER A 179 16.14 -3.80 -7.68
C SER A 179 16.37 -5.30 -7.86
N GLN A 180 17.61 -5.73 -8.12
CA GLN A 180 17.94 -7.15 -8.20
C GLN A 180 17.90 -7.83 -6.82
N LYS A 181 18.40 -7.17 -5.77
CA LYS A 181 18.30 -7.67 -4.38
C LYS A 181 16.82 -7.84 -3.99
N ILE A 182 16.00 -6.82 -4.18
CA ILE A 182 14.55 -6.86 -3.92
C ILE A 182 13.88 -7.98 -4.71
N GLN A 183 14.23 -8.17 -5.98
CA GLN A 183 13.70 -9.26 -6.79
C GLN A 183 14.01 -10.64 -6.19
N ASN A 184 15.25 -10.84 -5.74
CA ASN A 184 15.69 -12.10 -5.13
C ASN A 184 15.01 -12.33 -3.79
N LEU A 185 14.78 -11.25 -3.03
CA LEU A 185 14.03 -11.29 -1.79
C LEU A 185 12.56 -11.65 -2.03
N PHE A 186 11.90 -11.18 -3.07
CA PHE A 186 10.49 -11.51 -3.31
C PHE A 186 10.25 -12.90 -3.91
N LYS A 187 11.20 -13.44 -4.69
CA LYS A 187 11.03 -14.73 -5.36
C LYS A 187 11.32 -15.92 -4.45
N THR A 188 10.73 -17.05 -4.82
CA THR A 188 11.08 -18.37 -4.30
C THR A 188 11.48 -19.28 -5.44
N ASP A 189 12.31 -20.28 -5.17
CA ASP A 189 12.72 -21.25 -6.20
C ASP A 189 11.56 -22.18 -6.60
N LYS A 190 10.53 -22.28 -5.75
CA LYS A 190 9.40 -23.19 -5.92
C LYS A 190 8.28 -22.61 -6.77
N ASN A 191 8.10 -21.28 -6.77
CA ASN A 191 7.00 -20.60 -7.44
C ASN A 191 7.44 -19.25 -8.00
N ALA A 192 6.95 -18.91 -9.19
CA ALA A 192 7.21 -17.65 -9.87
C ALA A 192 6.53 -16.42 -9.23
N GLY A 193 5.74 -16.61 -8.17
CA GLY A 193 5.08 -15.53 -7.44
C GLY A 193 6.06 -14.65 -6.66
N ASN A 194 5.68 -13.39 -6.45
CA ASN A 194 6.35 -12.50 -5.51
C ASN A 194 5.66 -12.62 -4.14
N TYR A 195 6.46 -12.78 -3.08
CA TYR A 195 5.97 -13.01 -1.72
C TYR A 195 6.39 -11.88 -0.78
N VAL A 196 5.56 -11.59 0.20
CA VAL A 196 5.88 -10.66 1.30
C VAL A 196 7.14 -11.12 2.04
N VAL A 197 7.97 -10.15 2.42
CA VAL A 197 9.27 -10.36 3.06
C VAL A 197 9.36 -9.56 4.35
N LYS A 198 9.82 -10.22 5.42
CA LYS A 198 10.27 -9.59 6.66
C LYS A 198 11.49 -10.34 7.17
N LYS A 199 12.22 -9.74 8.11
CA LYS A 199 13.44 -10.33 8.70
C LYS A 199 13.25 -11.78 9.17
N SER A 200 12.12 -12.05 9.82
CA SER A 200 11.79 -13.36 10.38
C SER A 200 11.18 -14.36 9.37
N THR A 201 11.10 -14.02 8.08
CA THR A 201 10.59 -14.94 7.06
C THR A 201 11.58 -16.11 6.95
N PRO A 202 11.17 -17.39 7.10
CA PRO A 202 12.10 -18.53 7.16
C PRO A 202 13.14 -18.56 6.04
N ARG A 203 12.70 -18.39 4.79
CA ARG A 203 13.58 -18.33 3.62
C ARG A 203 14.52 -17.10 3.54
N ILE A 204 14.38 -16.16 4.47
CA ILE A 204 15.27 -15.00 4.62
C ILE A 204 16.20 -15.25 5.79
N CYS A 205 15.67 -15.65 6.96
CA CYS A 205 16.50 -15.85 8.14
C CYS A 205 17.38 -17.10 8.09
N ASP A 206 17.00 -18.11 7.31
CA ASP A 206 17.74 -19.36 7.17
C ASP A 206 18.79 -19.31 6.04
N ASP A 207 18.87 -18.22 5.28
CA ASP A 207 19.81 -18.02 4.16
C ASP A 207 20.64 -16.74 4.38
N SER A 208 21.93 -16.90 4.65
CA SER A 208 22.82 -15.79 4.98
C SER A 208 22.97 -14.75 3.87
N ASN A 209 22.91 -15.16 2.60
CA ASN A 209 22.98 -14.23 1.47
C ASN A 209 21.69 -13.42 1.37
N LYS A 210 20.53 -14.06 1.54
CA LYS A 210 19.23 -13.36 1.55
C LYS A 210 19.08 -12.46 2.77
N MET A 211 19.60 -12.86 3.93
CA MET A 211 19.61 -12.00 5.10
C MET A 211 20.46 -10.74 4.84
N LYS A 212 21.65 -10.90 4.27
CA LYS A 212 22.49 -9.76 3.89
C LYS A 212 21.80 -8.84 2.87
N ASP A 213 21.19 -9.40 1.83
CA ASP A 213 20.43 -8.62 0.84
C ASP A 213 19.26 -7.88 1.50
N TYR A 214 18.58 -8.50 2.45
CA TYR A 214 17.51 -7.86 3.23
C TYR A 214 18.05 -6.71 4.06
N ASP A 215 19.10 -6.92 4.84
CA ASP A 215 19.71 -5.88 5.68
C ASP A 215 20.21 -4.69 4.83
N ASP A 216 20.88 -4.97 3.70
CA ASP A 216 21.33 -3.95 2.75
C ASP A 216 20.14 -3.11 2.20
N VAL A 217 19.05 -3.78 1.78
CA VAL A 217 17.85 -3.12 1.26
C VAL A 217 17.17 -2.28 2.34
N ILE A 218 17.05 -2.81 3.56
CA ILE A 218 16.43 -2.10 4.68
C ILE A 218 17.26 -0.86 5.05
N GLN A 219 18.57 -1.00 5.18
CA GLN A 219 19.45 0.14 5.50
C GLN A 219 19.31 1.25 4.46
N TYR A 220 19.23 0.89 3.17
CA TYR A 220 19.05 1.85 2.08
C TYR A 220 17.67 2.52 2.11
N ILE A 221 16.59 1.78 2.41
CA ILE A 221 15.25 2.36 2.59
C ILE A 221 15.24 3.33 3.77
N GLU A 222 15.88 2.97 4.88
CA GLU A 222 15.97 3.84 6.04
C GLU A 222 16.70 5.14 5.72
N SER A 223 17.86 5.07 5.04
CA SER A 223 18.66 6.26 4.72
C SER A 223 18.02 7.13 3.64
N GLU A 224 17.54 6.52 2.56
CA GLU A 224 17.13 7.26 1.36
C GLU A 224 15.65 7.63 1.35
N VAL A 225 14.81 6.94 2.15
CA VAL A 225 13.35 7.08 2.09
C VAL A 225 12.73 7.47 3.43
N LEU A 226 13.02 6.74 4.50
CA LEU A 226 12.35 6.97 5.78
C LEU A 226 12.90 8.19 6.53
N ASN A 227 14.23 8.32 6.55
CA ASN A 227 14.95 9.36 7.28
C ASN A 227 15.49 10.48 6.36
N ASN A 228 15.04 10.54 5.10
CA ASN A 228 15.49 11.52 4.11
C ASN A 228 14.50 12.69 3.98
N ASP A 229 14.92 13.89 4.39
CA ASP A 229 14.10 15.10 4.33
C ASP A 229 13.85 15.60 2.90
N ASN A 230 14.59 15.09 1.91
CA ASN A 230 14.38 15.44 0.49
C ASN A 230 13.23 14.65 -0.16
N ILE A 231 12.69 13.64 0.53
CA ILE A 231 11.52 12.90 0.05
C ILE A 231 10.28 13.73 0.32
N TYR A 232 9.58 14.07 -0.75
CA TYR A 232 8.26 14.67 -0.63
C TYR A 232 7.25 13.59 -0.25
N LYS A 233 6.65 13.73 0.93
CA LYS A 233 5.69 12.77 1.49
C LYS A 233 4.28 13.25 1.17
N VAL A 234 3.53 12.44 0.42
CA VAL A 234 2.10 12.68 0.16
C VAL A 234 1.27 11.82 1.09
N ASP A 235 0.67 12.41 2.12
CA ASP A 235 -0.27 11.72 3.01
C ASP A 235 -1.69 11.64 2.41
N ALA A 236 -2.56 10.87 3.08
CA ALA A 236 -3.91 10.58 2.63
C ALA A 236 -4.81 11.83 2.51
N THR A 237 -4.64 12.78 3.42
CA THR A 237 -5.49 13.97 3.49
C THR A 237 -5.29 14.89 2.29
N LYS A 238 -4.08 14.90 1.72
CA LYS A 238 -3.72 15.67 0.51
C LYS A 238 -4.45 15.20 -0.74
N ILE A 239 -4.78 13.91 -0.80
CA ILE A 239 -5.30 13.27 -2.01
C ILE A 239 -6.73 12.73 -1.89
N LYS A 240 -7.32 12.67 -0.69
CA LYS A 240 -8.69 12.16 -0.47
C LYS A 240 -9.75 12.76 -1.39
N GLY A 241 -9.67 14.07 -1.63
CA GLY A 241 -10.64 14.79 -2.47
C GLY A 241 -10.50 14.50 -3.97
N LEU A 242 -9.40 13.88 -4.39
CA LEU A 242 -9.15 13.59 -5.81
C LEU A 242 -9.92 12.38 -6.30
N TYR A 243 -10.36 11.51 -5.41
CA TYR A 243 -10.97 10.23 -5.78
C TYR A 243 -12.19 10.38 -6.68
N SER A 244 -13.12 11.27 -6.31
CA SER A 244 -14.34 11.51 -7.10
C SER A 244 -14.02 12.04 -8.50
N GLU A 245 -13.04 12.94 -8.63
CA GLU A 245 -12.61 13.44 -9.94
C GLU A 245 -11.95 12.33 -10.77
N LEU A 246 -11.07 11.54 -10.16
CA LEU A 246 -10.40 10.42 -10.81
C LEU A 246 -11.39 9.35 -11.29
N LYS A 247 -12.43 9.06 -10.48
CA LYS A 247 -13.50 8.10 -10.80
C LYS A 247 -14.28 8.52 -12.05
N SER A 248 -14.50 9.81 -12.25
CA SER A 248 -15.13 10.34 -13.48
C SER A 248 -14.31 10.06 -14.75
N LYS A 249 -13.00 9.83 -14.60
CA LYS A 249 -12.05 9.54 -15.70
C LYS A 249 -11.80 8.04 -15.88
N ARG A 250 -12.57 7.17 -15.22
CA ARG A 250 -12.50 5.70 -15.32
C ARG A 250 -12.67 5.24 -16.77
N GLY A 251 -11.85 4.26 -17.17
CA GLY A 251 -11.89 3.65 -18.51
C GLY A 251 -11.02 4.34 -19.57
N LYS A 252 -10.39 5.48 -19.26
CA LYS A 252 -9.39 6.10 -20.14
C LYS A 252 -8.13 5.21 -20.24
N LYS A 253 -7.54 5.17 -21.44
CA LYS A 253 -6.24 4.52 -21.69
C LYS A 253 -5.12 5.52 -21.41
N GLY A 254 -4.06 5.07 -20.74
CA GLY A 254 -2.91 5.89 -20.36
C GLY A 254 -3.02 6.50 -18.95
N PRO A 255 -2.06 7.36 -18.55
CA PRO A 255 -2.07 8.07 -17.28
C PRO A 255 -3.33 8.91 -17.10
N ILE A 256 -3.83 9.00 -15.87
CA ILE A 256 -4.96 9.87 -15.56
C ILE A 256 -4.42 11.26 -15.25
N GLU A 257 -4.75 12.25 -16.08
CA GLU A 257 -4.34 13.64 -15.89
C GLU A 257 -5.37 14.42 -15.06
N LEU A 258 -4.88 15.12 -14.03
CA LEU A 258 -5.60 16.08 -13.21
C LEU A 258 -4.87 17.41 -13.24
N LYS A 259 -5.61 18.53 -13.31
CA LYS A 259 -5.06 19.87 -13.16
C LYS A 259 -5.71 20.51 -11.94
N ILE A 260 -4.89 20.83 -10.95
CA ILE A 260 -5.34 21.39 -9.68
C ILE A 260 -4.75 22.79 -9.55
N ASN A 261 -5.61 23.77 -9.35
CA ASN A 261 -5.17 25.15 -9.12
C ASN A 261 -4.72 25.36 -7.66
N LYS A 262 -3.66 24.65 -7.26
CA LYS A 262 -2.98 24.74 -5.98
C LYS A 262 -1.48 24.64 -6.20
N SER A 263 -0.68 25.22 -5.32
CA SER A 263 0.75 24.99 -5.22
C SER A 263 1.05 23.68 -4.49
N LEU A 264 2.28 23.18 -4.62
CA LEU A 264 2.73 21.97 -3.93
C LEU A 264 2.58 22.05 -2.41
N ASN A 265 2.83 23.22 -1.81
CA ASN A 265 2.75 23.41 -0.36
C ASN A 265 1.31 23.53 0.16
N GLU A 266 0.34 23.79 -0.73
CA GLU A 266 -1.10 23.81 -0.42
C GLU A 266 -1.76 22.44 -0.64
N LEU A 267 -1.00 21.48 -1.19
CA LEU A 267 -1.37 20.08 -1.30
C LEU A 267 -0.85 19.33 -0.08
#